data_AF-A0A7K4CIH0-F1
#
_entry.id   AF-A0A7K4CIH0-F1
#
_cell.length_a   1.000
_cell.length_b   1.000
_cell.length_c   1.000
_cell.angle_alpha   90.00
_cell.angle_beta   90.00
_cell.angle_gamma   90.00
#
_symmetry.space_group_name_H-M   'P 1'
#
loop_
_entity.id
_entity.type
_entity.pdbx_description
1 polymer ?
#
loop_
_entity_poly.entity_id
_entity_poly.type
_entity_poly.pdbx_seq_one_letter_code
_entity_poly.pdbx_strand_id
1 'polypeptide(L)'
;MCPCRGRRRGRRWISEVPQVRCFVAEGAKEAEAVSITLEELEAVRLVDLLDLDQEEAAFYMGVSRKAFWNDLMGARKKIASALVYGTGIRIEGGSFILRSTDGDSGVAADARRQELELMERELALLRSRLEHLGARVASLKGPQRADPQPEWDH
;
A
#
# COMPACT_ATOMS: atom_id res chain seq x y z
N MET A 1 21.09 38.72 1.78
CA MET A 1 20.57 37.58 2.57
C MET A 1 20.29 36.43 1.61
N CYS A 2 21.12 35.38 1.63
CA CYS A 2 20.84 34.18 0.84
C CYS A 2 19.70 33.41 1.53
N PRO A 3 18.60 33.07 0.84
CA PRO A 3 17.58 32.22 1.43
C PRO A 3 18.20 30.84 1.63
N CYS A 4 18.23 30.37 2.88
CA CYS A 4 18.66 29.04 3.26
C CYS A 4 17.75 28.03 2.53
N ARG A 5 18.12 27.65 1.30
CA ARG A 5 17.45 26.57 0.58
C ARG A 5 17.74 25.31 1.38
N GLY A 6 16.76 24.86 2.16
CA GLY A 6 16.85 23.65 2.94
C GLY A 6 17.43 22.51 2.09
N ARG A 7 18.27 21.68 2.71
CA ARG A 7 18.89 20.52 2.05
C ARG A 7 17.80 19.77 1.28
N ARG A 8 18.00 19.57 -0.03
CA ARG A 8 17.05 18.84 -0.88
C ARG A 8 16.74 17.51 -0.21
N ARG A 9 15.45 17.15 -0.17
CA ARG A 9 15.02 15.84 0.35
C ARG A 9 15.73 14.76 -0.48
N GLY A 10 16.37 13.82 0.21
CA GLY A 10 17.01 12.68 -0.45
C GLY A 10 15.97 11.79 -1.12
N ARG A 11 16.39 11.06 -2.16
CA ARG A 11 15.52 10.09 -2.82
C ARG A 11 15.19 8.94 -1.88
N ARG A 12 13.93 8.49 -1.86
CA ARG A 12 13.49 7.29 -1.11
C ARG A 12 13.27 6.12 -2.04
N TRP A 13 13.56 4.93 -1.54
CA TRP A 13 13.26 3.70 -2.23
C TRP A 13 11.79 3.34 -2.04
N ILE A 14 11.11 3.00 -3.13
CA ILE A 14 9.75 2.45 -3.13
C ILE A 14 9.76 1.10 -3.84
N SER A 15 8.84 0.23 -3.44
CA SER A 15 8.75 -1.13 -3.98
C SER A 15 7.95 -1.17 -5.28
N GLU A 16 6.92 -0.33 -5.39
CA GLU A 16 6.05 -0.32 -6.57
C GLU A 16 5.43 1.05 -6.82
N VAL A 17 4.91 1.23 -8.03
CA VAL A 17 4.11 2.38 -8.40
C VAL A 17 2.66 1.90 -8.55
N PRO A 18 1.70 2.45 -7.80
CA PRO A 18 0.32 1.98 -7.82
C PRO A 18 -0.30 2.23 -9.20
N GLN A 19 -1.06 1.24 -9.68
CA GLN A 19 -1.81 1.35 -10.94
C GLN A 19 -2.92 2.40 -10.84
N VAL A 20 -3.60 2.45 -9.69
CA VAL A 20 -4.63 3.46 -9.40
C VAL A 20 -4.00 4.61 -8.63
N ARG A 21 -4.11 5.82 -9.19
CA ARG A 21 -3.52 7.03 -8.61
C ARG A 21 -4.55 8.06 -8.16
N CYS A 22 -5.84 7.78 -8.28
CA CYS A 22 -6.89 8.70 -7.89
C CYS A 22 -8.01 7.92 -7.19
N PHE A 23 -8.42 8.41 -6.04
CA PHE A 23 -9.57 7.94 -5.27
C PHE A 23 -10.51 9.12 -5.08
N VAL A 24 -11.79 8.93 -5.37
CA VAL A 24 -12.79 10.00 -5.30
C VAL A 24 -13.85 9.58 -4.29
N ALA A 25 -14.23 10.49 -3.39
CA ALA A 25 -15.36 10.25 -2.50
C ALA A 25 -16.67 10.21 -3.30
N GLU A 26 -17.60 9.35 -2.90
CA GLU A 26 -18.90 9.24 -3.57
C GLU A 26 -19.64 10.59 -3.53
N GLY A 27 -20.07 11.08 -4.70
CA GLY A 27 -20.77 12.36 -4.84
C GLY A 27 -19.86 13.61 -4.84
N ALA A 28 -18.55 13.47 -4.64
CA ALA A 28 -17.62 14.59 -4.71
C ALA A 28 -17.19 14.91 -6.16
N LYS A 29 -16.96 16.19 -6.46
CA LYS A 29 -16.33 16.61 -7.72
C LYS A 29 -14.82 16.33 -7.64
N GLU A 30 -14.22 15.80 -8.71
CA GLU A 30 -12.80 15.43 -8.79
C GLU A 30 -11.79 16.56 -8.43
N ALA A 31 -12.25 17.81 -8.38
CA ALA A 31 -11.41 18.99 -8.18
C ALA A 31 -10.92 19.18 -6.72
N GLU A 32 -11.54 18.52 -5.74
CA GLU A 32 -11.15 18.61 -4.32
C GLU A 32 -10.43 17.33 -3.90
N ALA A 33 -9.18 17.17 -4.31
CA ALA A 33 -8.35 16.03 -3.92
C ALA A 33 -7.09 16.45 -3.16
N VAL A 34 -6.78 15.74 -2.08
CA VAL A 34 -5.52 15.88 -1.33
C VAL A 34 -4.43 15.10 -2.05
N SER A 35 -3.28 15.73 -2.28
CA SER A 35 -2.15 15.08 -2.94
C SER A 35 -1.23 14.36 -1.95
N ILE A 36 -1.05 13.06 -2.16
CA ILE A 36 -0.12 12.18 -1.45
C ILE A 36 1.00 11.80 -2.41
N THR A 37 2.24 11.89 -1.95
CA THR A 37 3.40 11.49 -2.76
C THR A 37 3.61 9.99 -2.76
N LEU A 38 4.31 9.46 -3.75
CA LEU A 38 4.63 8.02 -3.79
C LEU A 38 5.48 7.57 -2.59
N GLU A 39 6.32 8.46 -2.07
CA GLU A 39 7.10 8.24 -0.85
C GLU A 39 6.22 8.11 0.39
N GLU A 40 5.25 9.01 0.53
CA GLU A 40 4.28 9.03 1.62
C GLU A 40 3.38 7.79 1.59
N LEU A 41 2.97 7.36 0.40
CA LEU A 41 2.19 6.14 0.23
C LEU A 41 2.99 4.90 0.63
N GLU A 42 4.26 4.80 0.23
CA GLU A 42 5.11 3.67 0.61
C GLU A 42 5.32 3.61 2.13
N ALA A 43 5.49 4.76 2.79
CA ALA A 43 5.60 4.80 4.25
C ALA A 43 4.36 4.23 4.95
N VAL A 44 3.16 4.59 4.47
CA VAL A 44 1.88 4.05 4.98
C VAL A 44 1.77 2.56 4.68
N ARG A 45 2.14 2.10 3.47
CA ARG A 45 2.15 0.67 3.12
C ARG A 45 3.04 -0.13 4.07
N LEU A 46 4.26 0.33 4.34
CA LEU A 46 5.20 -0.41 5.20
C LEU A 46 4.71 -0.49 6.65
N VAL A 47 4.26 0.62 7.25
CA VAL A 47 3.92 0.62 8.69
C VAL A 47 2.46 0.29 8.96
N ASP A 48 1.54 0.93 8.24
CA ASP A 48 0.10 0.82 8.55
C ASP A 48 -0.57 -0.38 7.88
N LEU A 49 0.02 -0.94 6.82
CA LEU A 49 -0.52 -2.10 6.12
C LEU A 49 0.29 -3.39 6.37
N LEU A 50 1.62 -3.32 6.37
CA LEU A 50 2.51 -4.48 6.53
C LEU A 50 3.06 -4.65 7.96
N ASP A 51 2.60 -3.81 8.89
CA ASP A 51 2.93 -3.84 10.32
C ASP A 51 4.44 -3.88 10.61
N LEU A 52 5.26 -3.23 9.77
CA LEU A 52 6.68 -3.04 10.08
C LEU A 52 6.87 -1.98 11.14
N ASP A 53 7.95 -2.12 11.91
CA ASP A 53 8.35 -1.03 12.79
C ASP A 53 8.92 0.17 12.00
N GLN A 54 9.01 1.33 12.65
CA GLN A 54 9.49 2.55 12.01
C GLN A 54 10.97 2.49 11.61
N GLU A 55 11.76 1.66 12.28
CA GLU A 55 13.19 1.53 12.03
C GLU A 55 13.43 0.66 10.79
N GLU A 56 12.76 -0.49 10.71
CA GLU A 56 12.70 -1.36 9.55
C GLU A 56 12.18 -0.60 8.34
N ALA A 57 11.03 0.07 8.45
CA ALA A 57 10.45 0.80 7.34
C ALA A 57 11.36 1.96 6.85
N ALA A 58 12.04 2.66 7.76
CA ALA A 58 13.03 3.67 7.40
C ALA A 58 14.24 3.06 6.67
N PHE A 59 14.71 1.90 7.13
CA PHE A 59 15.76 1.12 6.48
C PHE A 59 15.35 0.72 5.06
N TYR A 60 14.15 0.16 4.89
CA TYR A 60 13.61 -0.17 3.57
C TYR A 60 13.57 1.06 2.66
N MET A 61 13.06 2.21 3.12
CA MET A 61 13.01 3.42 2.29
C MET A 61 14.39 4.09 2.06
N GLY A 62 15.45 3.60 2.71
CA GLY A 62 16.81 4.13 2.61
C GLY A 62 16.95 5.55 3.16
N VAL A 63 16.20 5.88 4.22
CA VAL A 63 16.21 7.21 4.85
C VAL A 63 16.40 7.12 6.36
N SER A 64 16.68 8.26 7.01
CA SER A 64 16.74 8.30 8.47
C SER A 64 15.36 8.12 9.08
N ARG A 65 15.32 7.54 10.29
CA ARG A 65 14.08 7.36 11.08
C ARG A 65 13.26 8.65 11.20
N LYS A 66 13.93 9.79 11.40
CA LYS A 66 13.27 11.11 11.47
C LYS A 66 12.64 11.52 10.13
N ALA A 67 13.33 11.29 9.01
CA ALA A 67 12.80 11.62 7.70
C ALA A 67 11.59 10.74 7.38
N PHE A 68 11.72 9.43 7.60
CA PHE A 68 10.64 8.47 7.48
C PHE A 68 9.42 8.87 8.30
N TRP A 69 9.61 9.18 9.60
CA TRP A 69 8.54 9.61 10.48
C TRP A 69 7.80 10.85 9.97
N ASN A 70 8.52 11.83 9.41
CA ASN A 70 7.89 13.02 8.84
C ASN A 70 7.04 12.68 7.61
N ASP A 71 7.50 11.76 6.77
CA ASP A 71 6.76 11.33 5.59
C ASP A 71 5.51 10.52 6.00
N LEU A 72 5.65 9.58 6.94
CA LEU A 72 4.53 8.81 7.49
C LEU A 72 3.47 9.70 8.14
N MET A 73 3.88 10.65 8.98
CA MET A 73 2.94 11.57 9.63
C MET A 73 2.28 12.52 8.64
N GLY A 74 3.00 12.96 7.61
CA GLY A 74 2.45 13.75 6.51
C GLY A 74 1.36 12.97 5.76
N ALA A 75 1.66 11.72 5.41
CA ALA A 75 0.73 10.81 4.74
C ALA A 75 -0.53 10.57 5.58
N ARG A 76 -0.38 10.15 6.85
CA ARG A 76 -1.52 9.90 7.75
C ARG A 76 -2.41 11.12 7.92
N LYS A 77 -1.83 12.31 8.06
CA LYS A 77 -2.60 13.56 8.17
C LYS A 77 -3.42 13.83 6.90
N LYS A 78 -2.83 13.62 5.72
CA LYS A 78 -3.50 13.82 4.42
C LYS A 78 -4.62 12.82 4.22
N ILE A 79 -4.39 11.54 4.52
CA ILE A 79 -5.41 10.49 4.45
C ILE A 79 -6.55 10.80 5.42
N ALA A 80 -6.25 11.11 6.68
CA ALA A 80 -7.25 11.47 7.67
C ALA A 80 -8.06 12.70 7.23
N SER A 81 -7.40 13.73 6.71
CA SER A 81 -8.06 14.92 6.15
C SER A 81 -8.99 14.57 5.00
N ALA A 82 -8.56 13.69 4.09
CA ALA A 82 -9.37 13.26 2.96
C ALA A 82 -10.65 12.55 3.42
N LEU A 83 -10.51 11.64 4.38
CA LEU A 83 -11.63 10.90 4.96
C LEU A 83 -12.58 11.77 5.77
N VAL A 84 -12.07 12.71 6.58
CA VAL A 84 -12.89 13.58 7.44
C VAL A 84 -13.67 14.63 6.64
N TYR A 85 -13.06 15.21 5.61
CA TYR A 85 -13.70 16.27 4.82
C TYR A 85 -14.40 15.74 3.56
N GLY A 86 -14.38 14.43 3.31
CA GLY A 86 -14.99 13.83 2.13
C GLY A 86 -14.32 14.28 0.82
N THR A 87 -13.01 14.52 0.84
CA THR A 87 -12.23 14.93 -0.34
C THR A 87 -11.55 13.72 -0.98
N GLY A 88 -11.24 13.82 -2.27
CA GLY A 88 -10.50 12.78 -2.98
C GLY A 88 -9.05 12.65 -2.51
N ILE A 89 -8.38 11.57 -2.92
CA ILE A 89 -6.95 11.38 -2.75
C ILE A 89 -6.32 11.22 -4.14
N ARG A 90 -5.29 12.02 -4.42
CA ARG A 90 -4.48 11.87 -5.63
C ARG A 90 -3.06 11.47 -5.26
N ILE A 91 -2.55 10.41 -5.86
CA ILE A 91 -1.19 9.92 -5.67
C ILE A 91 -0.33 10.48 -6.80
N GLU A 92 0.54 11.44 -6.49
CA GLU A 92 1.35 12.12 -7.49
C GLU A 92 2.64 12.70 -6.92
N GLY A 93 3.61 12.92 -7.81
CA GLY A 93 4.90 13.52 -7.46
C GLY A 93 5.77 12.65 -6.55
N GLY A 94 6.64 13.32 -5.80
CA GLY A 94 7.72 12.69 -5.04
C GLY A 94 9.01 12.58 -5.84
N SER A 95 10.09 12.27 -5.13
CA SER A 95 11.44 12.09 -5.63
C SER A 95 11.94 10.72 -5.17
N PHE A 96 11.53 9.66 -5.85
CA PHE A 96 11.79 8.29 -5.43
C PHE A 96 12.70 7.52 -6.41
N ILE A 97 13.16 6.36 -5.95
CA ILE A 97 13.82 5.33 -6.76
C ILE A 97 12.98 4.07 -6.63
N LEU A 98 12.55 3.51 -7.76
CA LEU A 98 11.89 2.21 -7.77
C LEU A 98 12.95 1.13 -7.57
N ARG A 99 12.73 0.21 -6.63
CA ARG A 99 13.55 -1.01 -6.55
C ARG A 99 13.30 -1.83 -7.83
N SER A 100 14.30 -1.94 -8.69
CA SER A 100 14.24 -2.90 -9.80
C SER A 100 14.34 -4.30 -9.22
N THR A 101 13.44 -5.18 -9.66
CA THR A 101 13.51 -6.63 -9.42
C THR A 101 14.57 -7.30 -10.32
N ASP A 102 15.25 -6.52 -11.16
CA ASP A 102 16.32 -6.98 -12.03
C ASP A 102 17.56 -7.29 -11.19
N GLY A 103 17.77 -8.59 -10.96
CA GLY A 103 18.70 -9.12 -9.99
C GLY A 103 20.09 -8.51 -10.05
N ASP A 104 20.44 -7.76 -9.00
CA ASP A 104 21.82 -7.56 -8.61
C ASP A 104 22.19 -8.66 -7.62
N SER A 105 22.92 -9.66 -8.11
CA SER A 105 23.41 -10.85 -7.41
C SER A 105 24.50 -10.52 -6.37
N GLY A 106 24.32 -9.44 -5.61
CA GLY A 106 25.28 -8.92 -4.65
C GLY A 106 24.69 -8.33 -3.37
N VAL A 107 23.38 -8.48 -3.12
CA VAL A 107 22.79 -8.05 -1.84
C VAL A 107 23.10 -9.10 -0.77
N ALA A 108 23.59 -8.63 0.39
CA ALA A 108 23.89 -9.47 1.55
C ALA A 108 22.70 -10.41 1.85
N ALA A 109 22.97 -11.65 2.27
CA ALA A 109 21.95 -12.68 2.50
C ALA A 109 20.79 -12.20 3.39
N ASP A 110 21.06 -11.27 4.31
CA ASP A 110 20.08 -10.67 5.20
C ASP A 110 19.07 -9.76 4.47
N ALA A 111 19.49 -9.02 3.44
CA ALA A 111 18.59 -8.18 2.65
C ALA A 111 17.60 -9.01 1.83
N ARG A 112 18.05 -10.15 1.28
CA ARG A 112 17.17 -11.10 0.58
C ARG A 112 16.19 -11.77 1.54
N ARG A 113 16.62 -12.09 2.77
CA ARG A 113 15.75 -12.65 3.81
C ARG A 113 14.67 -11.64 4.22
N GLN A 114 15.07 -10.40 4.42
CA GLN A 114 14.18 -9.27 4.74
C GLN A 114 13.16 -9.02 3.62
N GLU A 115 13.60 -9.03 2.36
CA GLU A 115 12.70 -8.90 1.21
C GLU A 115 11.70 -10.07 1.13
N LEU A 116 12.15 -11.31 1.35
CA LEU A 116 11.25 -12.47 1.43
C LEU A 116 10.24 -12.33 2.56
N GLU A 117 10.66 -11.88 3.74
CA GLU A 117 9.77 -11.66 4.88
C GLU A 117 8.70 -10.60 4.55
N LEU A 118 9.09 -9.51 3.88
CA LEU A 118 8.15 -8.48 3.41
C LEU A 118 7.10 -9.07 2.46
N MET A 119 7.55 -9.87 1.48
CA MET A 119 6.67 -10.54 0.52
C MET A 119 5.74 -11.55 1.20
N GLU A 120 6.22 -12.29 2.20
CA GLU A 120 5.41 -13.24 2.98
C GLU A 120 4.28 -12.56 3.74
N ARG A 121 4.53 -11.39 4.35
CA ARG A 121 3.49 -10.58 5.01
C ARG A 121 2.43 -10.09 4.02
N GLU A 122 2.87 -9.60 2.87
CA GLU A 122 1.96 -9.15 1.81
C GLU A 122 1.09 -10.30 1.28
N LEU A 123 1.69 -11.47 1.06
CA LEU A 123 0.96 -12.69 0.68
C LEU A 123 -0.05 -13.13 1.75
N ALA A 124 0.27 -12.98 3.04
CA ALA A 124 -0.65 -13.33 4.13
C ALA A 124 -1.92 -12.46 4.10
N LEU A 125 -1.79 -11.15 3.87
CA LEU A 125 -2.92 -10.23 3.74
C LEU A 125 -3.82 -10.60 2.55
N LEU A 126 -3.21 -10.90 1.41
CA LEU A 126 -3.95 -11.29 0.21
C LEU A 126 -4.69 -12.61 0.39
N ARG A 127 -4.09 -13.60 1.07
CA ARG A 127 -4.74 -14.88 1.41
C ARG A 127 -5.97 -14.66 2.28
N SER A 128 -5.84 -13.89 3.36
CA SER A 128 -6.97 -13.56 4.25
C SER A 128 -8.13 -12.89 3.49
N ARG A 129 -7.80 -11.93 2.60
CA ARG A 129 -8.80 -11.28 1.74
C ARG A 129 -9.49 -12.28 0.80
N LEU A 130 -8.74 -13.19 0.19
CA LEU A 130 -9.29 -14.23 -0.70
C LEU A 130 -10.22 -15.17 0.05
N GLU A 131 -9.86 -15.60 1.26
CA GLU A 131 -10.70 -16.44 2.11
C GLU A 131 -12.02 -15.74 2.46
N HIS A 132 -11.95 -14.47 2.88
CA HIS A 132 -13.15 -13.69 3.18
C HIS A 132 -14.06 -13.50 1.97
N LEU A 133 -13.49 -13.17 0.80
CA LEU A 133 -14.25 -13.07 -0.45
C LEU A 133 -14.82 -14.42 -0.88
N GLY A 134 -14.08 -15.52 -0.70
CA GLY A 134 -14.55 -16.87 -0.96
C GLY A 134 -15.77 -17.24 -0.11
N ALA A 135 -15.74 -16.94 1.19
CA ALA A 135 -16.87 -17.13 2.09
C ALA A 135 -18.09 -16.30 1.66
N ARG A 136 -17.90 -15.03 1.30
CA ARG A 136 -18.98 -14.19 0.76
C ARG A 136 -19.58 -14.74 -0.53
N VAL A 137 -18.75 -15.22 -1.45
CA VAL A 137 -19.21 -15.83 -2.70
C VAL A 137 -19.99 -17.10 -2.45
N ALA A 138 -19.54 -17.98 -1.54
CA ALA A 138 -20.26 -19.20 -1.18
C ALA A 138 -21.65 -18.90 -0.61
N SER A 139 -21.75 -17.91 0.30
CA SER A 139 -23.04 -17.47 0.85
C SER A 139 -23.99 -16.91 -0.21
N LEU A 140 -23.46 -16.20 -1.22
CA LEU A 140 -24.27 -15.63 -2.32
C LEU A 140 -24.69 -16.66 -3.36
N LYS A 141 -23.86 -17.67 -3.63
CA LYS A 141 -24.19 -18.74 -4.58
C LYS A 141 -25.32 -19.65 -4.10
N GLY A 142 -25.63 -19.63 -2.79
CA GLY A 142 -26.65 -20.48 -2.17
C GLY A 142 -26.30 -21.97 -2.28
N PRO A 143 -27.02 -22.87 -1.57
CA PRO A 143 -26.92 -24.29 -1.86
C PRO A 143 -27.38 -24.50 -3.30
N GLN A 144 -26.49 -25.03 -4.14
CA GLN A 144 -26.84 -25.52 -5.48
C GLN A 144 -28.06 -26.44 -5.28
N ARG A 145 -29.22 -26.06 -5.84
CA ARG A 145 -30.42 -26.92 -5.81
C ARG A 145 -29.96 -28.29 -6.27
N ALA A 146 -29.98 -29.27 -5.37
CA ALA A 146 -29.80 -30.65 -5.76
C ALA A 146 -30.90 -30.92 -6.81
N ASP A 147 -30.48 -31.25 -8.04
CA ASP A 147 -31.42 -31.73 -9.04
C ASP A 147 -32.19 -32.91 -8.41
N PRO A 148 -33.54 -32.90 -8.42
CA PRO A 148 -34.29 -34.03 -7.90
C PRO A 148 -33.87 -35.27 -8.70
N GLN A 149 -33.39 -36.30 -7.99
CA GLN A 149 -33.19 -37.62 -8.59
C GLN A 149 -34.52 -38.02 -9.25
N PRO A 150 -34.51 -38.44 -10.53
CA PRO A 150 -35.72 -38.97 -11.14
C PRO A 150 -36.14 -40.22 -10.37
N GLU A 151 -37.29 -40.14 -9.69
CA GLU A 151 -38.04 -41.31 -9.22
C GLU A 151 -38.37 -42.15 -10.45
N TRP A 152 -37.61 -43.23 -10.64
CA TRP A 152 -38.01 -44.30 -11.54
C TRP A 152 -38.89 -45.24 -10.73
N ASP A 153 -40.18 -44.89 -10.62
CA ASP A 153 -41.20 -45.82 -10.17
C ASP A 153 -41.46 -46.85 -11.28
N HIS A 154 -41.19 -48.12 -10.96
CA HIS A 154 -41.56 -49.30 -11.75
C HIS A 154 -42.33 -50.29 -10.88
#